data_AF-A0A7S2THF1-F1
#
_entry.id   AF-A0A7S2THF1-F1
#
_cell.length_a   1.000
_cell.length_b   1.000
_cell.length_c   1.000
_cell.angle_alpha   90.00
_cell.angle_beta   90.00
_cell.angle_gamma   90.00
#
_symmetry.space_group_name_H-M   'P 1'
#
loop_
_entity.id
_entity.type
_entity.pdbx_description
1 polymer ?
#
loop_
_entity_poly.entity_id
_entity_poly.type
_entity_poly.pdbx_seq_one_letter_code
_entity_poly.pdbx_strand_id
1 'polypeptide(L)'
;DADALDAIRALGSLDSRQPFDFKQNPSSSIRKLEGLIPRPQADRCLEKLKEIELSTEIDSVDGHPSYHVNLIVDGKKVDSEELEGLLSSVEKAVYEDLLPKAREMMDNEKIVVSDVFFRRYGQYEIESFGKRRGISGHYDCFSAVTAVVALDDVAAEGSNGLFTIAFDDNSCMLCHTSCRRFFPLKRGDAVMHDWKTIHGVDVEPDKDRASLVVWFSVEGEQRRAVPSWISSGKIGDFVKGIASENSLLDGDEIHPHDLYLSSAALGNAFALNRLGGLLEEEGLSPERVVVARDLLKGMRGLPGHWALEGAEDCSTNLARKAWYQAAIRGMAMALLALGDDVMGDALWGEEQEEGNGDEGRRQDMKIFAAKCIGLAAQQGCQEGIEAAERILEAERSAASEELFDKSPAVEIVRECLKTRST
;
A
#
# COMPACT_ATOMS: atom_id res chain seq x y z
N ASP A 1 -22.59 -5.84 15.55
CA ASP A 1 -21.15 -6.07 15.85
C ASP A 1 -20.62 -7.39 15.35
N ALA A 2 -21.36 -8.51 15.47
CA ALA A 2 -20.99 -9.79 14.83
C ALA A 2 -20.62 -9.61 13.34
N ASP A 3 -21.44 -8.89 12.57
CA ASP A 3 -21.25 -8.72 11.12
C ASP A 3 -19.94 -8.05 10.70
N ALA A 4 -19.34 -7.16 11.50
CA ALA A 4 -18.11 -6.47 11.11
C ALA A 4 -16.88 -7.35 11.34
N LEU A 5 -16.83 -8.03 12.48
CA LEU A 5 -15.80 -9.02 12.76
C LEU A 5 -15.95 -10.25 11.86
N ASP A 6 -17.18 -10.62 11.50
CA ASP A 6 -17.44 -11.71 10.55
C ASP A 6 -17.05 -11.30 9.13
N ALA A 7 -17.25 -10.04 8.72
CA ALA A 7 -16.74 -9.54 7.44
C ALA A 7 -15.21 -9.57 7.40
N ILE A 8 -14.56 -9.13 8.48
CA ILE A 8 -13.09 -9.18 8.62
C ILE A 8 -12.57 -10.63 8.61
N ARG A 9 -13.24 -11.55 9.32
CA ARG A 9 -12.91 -12.99 9.29
C ARG A 9 -13.15 -13.62 7.92
N ALA A 10 -14.23 -13.25 7.24
CA ALA A 10 -14.50 -13.71 5.88
C ALA A 10 -13.36 -13.31 4.93
N LEU A 11 -12.80 -12.09 5.08
CA LEU A 11 -11.63 -11.66 4.31
C LEU A 11 -10.39 -12.53 4.56
N GLY A 12 -10.17 -12.94 5.82
CA GLY A 12 -9.08 -13.85 6.21
C GLY A 12 -9.25 -15.28 5.69
N SER A 13 -10.49 -15.71 5.41
CA SER A 13 -10.79 -17.04 4.85
C SER A 13 -10.71 -17.12 3.32
N LEU A 14 -10.57 -15.99 2.63
CA LEU A 14 -10.44 -15.96 1.18
C LEU A 14 -9.05 -16.45 0.78
N ASP A 15 -9.01 -17.60 0.09
CA ASP A 15 -7.80 -18.13 -0.53
C ASP A 15 -7.29 -17.11 -1.57
N SER A 16 -6.17 -16.49 -1.24
CA SER A 16 -5.85 -15.09 -1.58
C SER A 16 -5.07 -14.91 -2.88
N ARG A 17 -4.69 -16.00 -3.54
CA ARG A 17 -3.64 -15.99 -4.56
C ARG A 17 -4.17 -16.35 -5.94
N GLN A 18 -5.25 -15.70 -6.36
CA GLN A 18 -5.76 -15.89 -7.71
C GLN A 18 -4.94 -15.11 -8.74
N PRO A 19 -4.53 -15.73 -9.86
CA PRO A 19 -3.89 -15.01 -10.95
C PRO A 19 -4.87 -13.99 -11.54
N PHE A 20 -4.34 -12.87 -12.03
CA PHE A 20 -5.15 -11.89 -12.73
C PHE A 20 -5.67 -12.46 -14.06
N ASP A 21 -6.99 -12.43 -14.25
CA ASP A 21 -7.62 -12.85 -15.50
C ASP A 21 -7.85 -11.64 -16.43
N PHE A 22 -6.93 -11.46 -17.36
CA PHE A 22 -7.00 -10.42 -18.39
C PHE A 22 -8.25 -10.51 -19.29
N LYS A 23 -8.92 -11.67 -19.36
CA LYS A 23 -10.15 -11.82 -20.16
C LYS A 23 -11.38 -11.28 -19.44
N GLN A 24 -11.40 -11.37 -18.10
CA GLN A 24 -12.54 -10.92 -17.29
C GLN A 24 -12.52 -9.42 -17.05
N ASN A 25 -11.36 -8.79 -17.15
CA ASN A 25 -11.21 -7.36 -16.90
C ASN A 25 -10.56 -6.66 -18.11
N PRO A 26 -11.30 -6.49 -19.21
CA PRO A 26 -10.79 -5.81 -20.41
C PRO A 26 -10.73 -4.28 -20.20
N SER A 27 -10.54 -3.81 -18.97
CA SER A 27 -10.47 -2.38 -18.69
C SER A 27 -9.37 -1.75 -19.54
N SER A 28 -9.61 -0.53 -20.01
CA SER A 28 -8.58 0.24 -20.72
C SER A 28 -7.35 0.55 -19.84
N SER A 29 -7.47 0.35 -18.53
CA SER A 29 -6.49 0.74 -17.52
C SER A 29 -5.35 -0.27 -17.30
N ILE A 30 -5.43 -1.51 -17.81
CA ILE A 30 -4.37 -2.52 -17.65
C ILE A 30 -4.17 -3.31 -18.95
N ARG A 31 -2.92 -3.51 -19.40
CA ARG A 31 -2.59 -4.25 -20.63
C ARG A 31 -1.41 -5.20 -20.42
N LYS A 32 -1.55 -6.48 -20.77
CA LYS A 32 -0.41 -7.42 -20.87
C LYS A 32 0.24 -7.34 -22.23
N LEU A 33 1.58 -7.40 -22.27
CA LEU A 33 2.37 -7.48 -23.49
C LEU A 33 3.32 -8.68 -23.38
N GLU A 34 3.07 -9.71 -24.18
CA GLU A 34 3.88 -10.93 -24.15
C GLU A 34 5.14 -10.77 -25.01
N GLY A 35 6.29 -11.19 -24.47
CA GLY A 35 7.56 -11.17 -25.18
C GLY A 35 7.99 -9.79 -25.69
N LEU A 36 7.62 -8.72 -24.98
CA LEU A 36 7.99 -7.33 -25.30
C LEU A 36 9.51 -7.20 -25.48
N ILE A 37 10.27 -7.76 -24.54
CA ILE A 37 11.72 -7.84 -24.64
C ILE A 37 12.10 -9.29 -24.97
N PRO A 38 12.85 -9.57 -26.05
CA PRO A 38 13.32 -10.91 -26.34
C PRO A 38 14.12 -11.50 -25.18
N ARG A 39 13.87 -12.78 -24.86
CA ARG A 39 14.52 -13.47 -23.73
C ARG A 39 16.06 -13.27 -23.66
N PRO A 40 16.83 -13.42 -24.76
CA PRO A 40 18.28 -13.21 -24.72
C PRO A 40 18.70 -11.77 -24.39
N GLN A 41 17.83 -10.79 -24.67
CA GLN A 41 18.06 -9.38 -24.35
C GLN A 41 17.76 -9.10 -22.87
N ALA A 42 16.69 -9.68 -22.32
CA ALA A 42 16.41 -9.65 -20.89
C ALA A 42 17.52 -10.32 -20.08
N ASP A 43 18.05 -11.46 -20.53
CA ASP A 43 19.19 -12.16 -19.91
C ASP A 43 20.43 -11.26 -19.84
N ARG A 44 20.77 -10.58 -20.94
CA ARG A 44 21.89 -9.63 -20.96
C ARG A 44 21.70 -8.46 -20.01
N CYS A 45 20.46 -7.95 -19.88
CA CYS A 45 20.16 -6.89 -18.92
C CYS A 45 20.37 -7.39 -17.49
N LEU A 46 19.88 -8.58 -17.17
CA LEU A 46 20.00 -9.17 -15.85
C LEU A 46 21.45 -9.45 -15.45
N GLU A 47 22.28 -9.98 -16.37
CA GLU A 47 23.70 -10.21 -16.09
C GLU A 47 24.44 -8.89 -15.81
N LYS A 48 24.25 -7.86 -16.64
CA LYS A 48 24.84 -6.54 -16.39
C LYS A 48 24.35 -5.92 -15.08
N LEU A 49 23.08 -6.10 -14.74
CA LEU A 49 22.50 -5.56 -13.51
C LEU A 49 23.09 -6.20 -12.24
N LYS A 50 23.73 -7.38 -12.33
CA LYS A 50 24.45 -7.97 -11.20
C LYS A 50 25.79 -7.27 -10.93
N GLU A 51 26.34 -6.58 -11.91
CA GLU A 51 27.64 -5.91 -11.83
C GLU A 51 27.50 -4.46 -11.34
N ILE A 52 26.30 -3.90 -11.42
CA ILE A 52 26.00 -2.49 -11.07
C ILE A 52 25.61 -2.35 -9.60
N GLU A 53 26.18 -1.34 -8.95
CA GLU A 53 25.74 -0.91 -7.62
C GLU A 53 24.37 -0.21 -7.71
N LEU A 54 23.38 -0.71 -6.96
CA LEU A 54 22.04 -0.15 -6.96
C LEU A 54 21.90 0.95 -5.91
N SER A 55 21.07 1.95 -6.23
CA SER A 55 20.71 3.02 -5.30
C SER A 55 20.07 2.45 -4.04
N THR A 56 20.48 2.99 -2.90
CA THR A 56 19.87 2.73 -1.58
C THR A 56 19.04 3.93 -1.10
N GLU A 57 18.75 4.88 -2.00
CA GLU A 57 17.82 5.98 -1.71
C GLU A 57 16.49 5.42 -1.21
N ILE A 58 15.95 6.09 -0.19
CA ILE A 58 14.69 5.70 0.43
C ILE A 58 13.54 5.88 -0.55
N ASP A 59 12.76 4.82 -0.73
CA ASP A 59 11.55 4.83 -1.54
C ASP A 59 10.44 5.58 -0.81
N SER A 60 9.78 6.51 -1.50
CA SER A 60 8.75 7.36 -0.92
C SER A 60 7.46 6.61 -0.58
N VAL A 61 7.27 5.39 -1.09
CA VAL A 61 6.07 4.58 -0.82
C VAL A 61 6.11 3.95 0.56
N ASP A 62 7.26 3.42 0.97
CA ASP A 62 7.38 2.56 2.16
C ASP A 62 8.54 2.94 3.09
N GLY A 63 9.38 3.91 2.74
CA GLY A 63 10.49 4.32 3.58
C GLY A 63 11.67 3.34 3.56
N HIS A 64 11.68 2.33 2.68
CA HIS A 64 12.78 1.38 2.55
C HIS A 64 13.71 1.70 1.36
N PRO A 65 14.98 1.27 1.38
CA PRO A 65 15.92 1.44 0.27
C PRO A 65 15.40 0.88 -1.07
N SER A 66 15.47 1.69 -2.12
CA SER A 66 14.84 1.46 -3.44
C SER A 66 15.40 0.32 -4.27
N TYR A 67 16.70 0.02 -4.12
CA TYR A 67 17.46 -0.94 -4.92
C TYR A 67 17.17 -0.83 -6.41
N HIS A 68 17.22 0.40 -6.93
CA HIS A 68 17.04 0.68 -8.34
C HIS A 68 18.28 1.30 -8.98
N VAL A 69 18.32 1.32 -10.31
CA VAL A 69 19.26 2.12 -11.09
C VAL A 69 18.50 2.80 -12.23
N ASN A 70 18.62 4.12 -12.32
CA ASN A 70 17.95 4.93 -13.32
C ASN A 70 18.78 5.00 -14.62
N LEU A 71 18.15 4.76 -15.75
CA LEU A 71 18.72 4.96 -17.09
C LEU A 71 18.27 6.30 -17.69
N ILE A 72 17.02 6.68 -17.41
CA ILE A 72 16.41 7.93 -17.81
C ILE A 72 15.74 8.53 -16.59
N VAL A 73 15.93 9.84 -16.38
CA VAL A 73 15.31 10.63 -15.33
C VAL A 73 14.78 11.91 -15.95
N ASP A 74 13.49 12.19 -15.79
CA ASP A 74 12.84 13.38 -16.36
C ASP A 74 13.08 13.55 -17.88
N GLY A 75 12.95 12.43 -18.60
CA GLY A 75 13.16 12.35 -20.06
C GLY A 75 14.62 12.47 -20.51
N LYS A 76 15.57 12.62 -19.58
CA LYS A 76 17.00 12.77 -19.88
C LYS A 76 17.78 11.49 -19.53
N LYS A 77 18.66 11.07 -20.43
CA LYS A 77 19.58 9.95 -20.20
C LYS A 77 20.52 10.28 -19.04
N VAL A 78 20.77 9.32 -18.16
CA VAL A 78 21.79 9.43 -17.12
C VAL A 78 23.17 9.33 -17.78
N ASP A 79 24.07 10.26 -17.46
CA ASP A 79 25.43 10.33 -18.03
C ASP A 79 26.34 9.28 -17.38
N SER A 80 26.33 8.06 -17.92
CA SER A 80 27.17 6.95 -17.49
C SER A 80 27.40 5.95 -18.63
N GLU A 81 28.66 5.70 -18.98
CA GLU A 81 29.06 4.73 -20.02
C GLU A 81 28.57 3.31 -19.68
N GLU A 82 28.56 2.95 -18.39
CA GLU A 82 28.09 1.64 -17.92
C GLU A 82 26.58 1.47 -18.20
N LEU A 83 25.79 2.53 -18.00
CA LEU A 83 24.35 2.52 -18.19
C LEU A 83 23.93 2.66 -19.66
N GLU A 84 24.76 3.26 -20.51
CA GLU A 84 24.48 3.42 -21.94
C GLU A 84 24.25 2.06 -22.62
N GLY A 85 25.05 1.06 -22.27
CA GLY A 85 24.92 -0.29 -22.80
C GLY A 85 23.65 -1.02 -22.32
N LEU A 86 23.11 -0.65 -21.16
CA LEU A 86 21.83 -1.15 -20.67
C LEU A 86 20.65 -0.44 -21.36
N LEU A 87 20.70 0.89 -21.45
CA LEU A 87 19.69 1.68 -22.12
C LEU A 87 19.54 1.27 -23.58
N SER A 88 20.65 1.14 -24.32
CA SER A 88 20.66 0.66 -25.70
C SER A 88 20.01 -0.73 -25.85
N SER A 89 20.07 -1.55 -24.79
CA SER A 89 19.45 -2.88 -24.76
C SER A 89 17.95 -2.84 -24.44
N VAL A 90 17.33 -1.69 -24.20
CA VAL A 90 15.88 -1.59 -23.94
C VAL A 90 15.21 -0.46 -24.72
N GLU A 91 15.99 0.45 -25.32
CA GLU A 91 15.52 1.67 -25.99
C GLU A 91 14.42 1.38 -27.04
N LYS A 92 14.62 0.36 -27.88
CA LYS A 92 13.61 -0.05 -28.86
C LYS A 92 12.27 -0.42 -28.18
N ALA A 93 12.30 -1.30 -27.18
CA ALA A 93 11.11 -1.73 -26.47
C ALA A 93 10.40 -0.56 -25.76
N VAL A 94 11.18 0.39 -25.23
CA VAL A 94 10.66 1.58 -24.56
C VAL A 94 9.99 2.55 -25.56
N TYR A 95 10.70 2.96 -26.61
CA TYR A 95 10.26 4.06 -27.48
C TYR A 95 9.45 3.60 -28.69
N GLU A 96 9.73 2.43 -29.26
CA GLU A 96 9.03 1.94 -30.45
C GLU A 96 7.82 1.07 -30.08
N ASP A 97 7.88 0.33 -28.96
CA ASP A 97 6.83 -0.62 -28.58
C ASP A 97 5.91 -0.10 -27.45
N LEU A 98 6.47 0.39 -26.34
CA LEU A 98 5.68 0.82 -25.18
C LEU A 98 5.09 2.24 -25.34
N LEU A 99 5.89 3.21 -25.78
CA LEU A 99 5.44 4.61 -25.86
C LEU A 99 4.18 4.79 -26.74
N PRO A 100 4.06 4.18 -27.94
CA PRO A 100 2.82 4.27 -28.71
C PRO A 100 1.61 3.69 -27.98
N LYS A 101 1.80 2.60 -27.22
CA LYS A 101 0.72 1.98 -26.43
C LYS A 101 0.31 2.85 -25.25
N ALA A 102 1.25 3.56 -24.62
CA ALA A 102 0.96 4.51 -23.55
C ALA A 102 0.14 5.69 -24.07
N ARG A 103 0.49 6.22 -25.26
CA ARG A 103 -0.28 7.27 -25.95
C ARG A 103 -1.69 6.81 -26.29
N GLU A 104 -1.82 5.60 -26.84
CA GLU A 104 -3.12 4.99 -27.15
C GLU A 104 -3.97 4.79 -25.88
N MET A 105 -3.36 4.33 -24.80
CA MET A 105 -4.04 4.05 -23.53
C MET A 105 -4.60 5.31 -22.85
N MET A 106 -3.90 6.44 -22.99
CA MET A 106 -4.33 7.73 -22.44
C MET A 106 -5.07 8.62 -23.44
N ASP A 107 -5.22 8.17 -24.70
CA ASP A 107 -5.70 8.99 -25.83
C ASP A 107 -5.00 10.37 -25.88
N ASN A 108 -3.67 10.36 -25.74
CA ASN A 108 -2.87 11.58 -25.62
C ASN A 108 -1.48 11.44 -26.26
N GLU A 109 -1.29 12.08 -27.41
CA GLU A 109 -0.02 12.08 -28.16
C GLU A 109 1.13 12.80 -27.44
N LYS A 110 0.83 13.64 -26.44
CA LYS A 110 1.86 14.32 -25.62
C LYS A 110 2.46 13.42 -24.56
N ILE A 111 2.03 12.17 -24.45
CA ILE A 111 2.69 11.22 -23.55
C ILE A 111 4.14 11.01 -24.03
N VAL A 112 5.07 11.10 -23.09
CA VAL A 112 6.53 10.93 -23.26
C VAL A 112 7.08 9.99 -22.19
N VAL A 113 8.26 9.43 -22.44
CA VAL A 113 9.00 8.64 -21.45
C VAL A 113 9.59 9.59 -20.41
N SER A 114 9.20 9.44 -19.14
CA SER A 114 9.70 10.27 -18.04
C SER A 114 10.89 9.61 -17.35
N ASP A 115 10.75 8.36 -16.93
CA ASP A 115 11.77 7.65 -16.17
C ASP A 115 11.86 6.21 -16.66
N VAL A 116 13.08 5.69 -16.70
CA VAL A 116 13.35 4.29 -17.03
C VAL A 116 14.35 3.78 -16.03
N PHE A 117 14.00 2.75 -15.28
CA PHE A 117 14.87 2.22 -14.23
C PHE A 117 14.72 0.71 -14.07
N PHE A 118 15.81 0.07 -13.64
CA PHE A 118 15.78 -1.31 -13.20
C PHE A 118 15.59 -1.34 -11.68
N ARG A 119 14.82 -2.30 -11.17
CA ARG A 119 14.63 -2.51 -9.72
C ARG A 119 14.81 -3.99 -9.37
N ARG A 120 15.42 -4.26 -8.22
CA ARG A 120 15.61 -5.63 -7.69
C ARG A 120 14.99 -5.83 -6.32
N TYR A 121 14.61 -7.07 -6.04
CA TYR A 121 14.05 -7.55 -4.77
C TYR A 121 14.72 -8.86 -4.35
N GLY A 122 14.73 -9.16 -3.05
CA GLY A 122 15.18 -10.44 -2.47
C GLY A 122 16.69 -10.60 -2.26
N GLN A 123 17.50 -9.81 -2.96
CA GLN A 123 18.95 -10.01 -3.00
C GLN A 123 19.71 -9.39 -1.81
N TYR A 124 19.42 -8.12 -1.49
CA TYR A 124 20.21 -7.35 -0.53
C TYR A 124 19.59 -7.41 0.85
N GLU A 125 20.38 -7.82 1.83
CA GLU A 125 20.03 -7.74 3.24
C GLU A 125 20.74 -6.53 3.84
N ILE A 126 19.99 -5.56 4.36
CA ILE A 126 20.53 -4.48 5.19
C ILE A 126 20.25 -4.84 6.63
N GLU A 127 21.25 -4.72 7.50
CA GLU A 127 21.14 -5.09 8.93
C GLU A 127 19.91 -4.49 9.62
N SER A 128 19.51 -3.27 9.24
CA SER A 128 18.36 -2.57 9.83
C SER A 128 17.01 -2.85 9.17
N PHE A 129 16.98 -3.38 7.95
CA PHE A 129 15.74 -3.53 7.16
C PHE A 129 15.47 -4.96 6.65
N GLY A 130 16.42 -5.88 6.85
CA GLY A 130 16.39 -7.18 6.21
C GLY A 130 16.43 -7.08 4.68
N LYS A 131 15.80 -8.04 4.02
CA LYS A 131 15.69 -8.09 2.55
C LYS A 131 14.44 -7.38 2.06
N ARG A 132 14.58 -6.42 1.13
CA ARG A 132 13.42 -5.82 0.46
C ARG A 132 12.77 -6.84 -0.46
N ARG A 133 11.56 -7.26 -0.11
CA ARG A 133 10.79 -8.30 -0.80
C ARG A 133 9.54 -7.79 -1.51
N GLY A 134 9.21 -6.52 -1.35
CA GLY A 134 8.01 -6.00 -1.96
C GLY A 134 7.91 -4.51 -1.83
N ILE A 135 6.74 -4.02 -2.23
CA ILE A 135 6.24 -2.67 -2.07
C ILE A 135 4.76 -2.79 -1.78
N SER A 136 4.28 -2.06 -0.77
CA SER A 136 2.87 -2.03 -0.40
C SER A 136 1.99 -1.51 -1.56
N GLY A 137 0.68 -1.72 -1.45
CA GLY A 137 -0.27 -1.22 -2.44
C GLY A 137 -0.27 0.32 -2.50
N HIS A 138 0.01 0.88 -3.67
CA HIS A 138 0.10 2.33 -3.91
C HIS A 138 -0.41 2.72 -5.31
N TYR A 139 -0.44 4.03 -5.57
CA TYR A 139 -0.72 4.62 -6.88
C TYR A 139 0.50 5.39 -7.35
N ASP A 140 0.83 5.29 -8.65
CA ASP A 140 1.90 6.08 -9.25
C ASP A 140 1.39 7.49 -9.56
N CYS A 141 1.39 8.37 -8.57
CA CYS A 141 0.78 9.70 -8.69
C CYS A 141 1.48 10.65 -9.68
N PHE A 142 2.73 10.38 -10.06
CA PHE A 142 3.49 11.18 -11.04
C PHE A 142 3.73 10.47 -12.39
N SER A 143 3.13 9.30 -12.58
CA SER A 143 3.18 8.54 -13.84
C SER A 143 1.78 8.41 -14.40
N ALA A 144 1.53 8.92 -15.61
CA ALA A 144 0.25 8.76 -16.28
C ALA A 144 -0.01 7.29 -16.62
N VAL A 145 1.05 6.60 -17.07
CA VAL A 145 1.07 5.16 -17.36
C VAL A 145 2.40 4.60 -16.86
N THR A 146 2.36 3.44 -16.23
CA THR A 146 3.55 2.69 -15.83
C THR A 146 3.59 1.36 -16.56
N ALA A 147 4.75 0.99 -17.10
CA ALA A 147 5.01 -0.34 -17.62
C ALA A 147 6.04 -1.06 -16.76
N VAL A 148 5.76 -2.30 -16.38
CA VAL A 148 6.65 -3.18 -15.61
C VAL A 148 6.95 -4.42 -16.45
N VAL A 149 8.22 -4.60 -16.82
CA VAL A 149 8.71 -5.74 -17.59
C VAL A 149 9.46 -6.70 -16.67
N ALA A 150 9.12 -7.98 -16.72
CA ALA A 150 9.85 -9.03 -16.00
C ALA A 150 11.18 -9.34 -16.69
N LEU A 151 12.28 -9.35 -15.94
CA LEU A 151 13.62 -9.70 -16.47
C LEU A 151 14.04 -11.13 -16.09
N ASP A 152 13.23 -11.80 -15.29
CA ASP A 152 13.36 -13.19 -14.88
C ASP A 152 12.02 -13.92 -15.03
N ASP A 153 12.00 -15.20 -14.68
CA ASP A 153 10.79 -16.03 -14.68
C ASP A 153 10.15 -16.13 -13.28
N VAL A 154 10.66 -15.39 -12.28
CA VAL A 154 10.16 -15.46 -10.90
C VAL A 154 8.72 -14.95 -10.83
N ALA A 155 8.41 -13.87 -11.56
CA ALA A 155 7.05 -13.34 -11.67
C ALA A 155 6.06 -14.23 -12.44
N ALA A 156 6.48 -15.37 -13.00
CA ALA A 156 5.57 -16.29 -13.68
C ALA A 156 4.80 -17.18 -12.70
N GLU A 157 5.22 -17.25 -11.43
CA GLU A 157 4.75 -18.23 -10.44
C GLU A 157 4.36 -17.58 -9.11
N GLY A 158 3.29 -18.08 -8.50
CA GLY A 158 2.90 -17.72 -7.13
C GLY A 158 2.64 -16.22 -6.92
N SER A 159 3.16 -15.70 -5.80
CA SER A 159 3.00 -14.31 -5.37
C SER A 159 4.27 -13.49 -5.59
N ASN A 160 4.97 -13.72 -6.70
CA ASN A 160 6.33 -13.24 -6.92
C ASN A 160 6.44 -12.10 -7.94
N GLY A 161 5.55 -11.12 -7.89
CA GLY A 161 5.65 -10.01 -8.82
C GLY A 161 4.67 -8.89 -8.58
N LEU A 162 4.37 -8.17 -9.66
CA LEU A 162 3.38 -7.10 -9.62
C LEU A 162 2.01 -7.72 -9.31
N PHE A 163 1.29 -7.10 -8.38
CA PHE A 163 -0.11 -7.38 -8.15
C PHE A 163 -0.93 -6.10 -8.29
N THR A 164 -2.20 -6.26 -8.58
CA THR A 164 -3.21 -5.22 -8.40
C THR A 164 -4.24 -5.65 -7.36
N ILE A 165 -5.02 -4.70 -6.86
CA ILE A 165 -6.16 -4.97 -5.98
C ILE A 165 -7.40 -4.60 -6.77
N ALA A 166 -8.30 -5.57 -6.99
CA ALA A 166 -9.48 -5.36 -7.82
C ALA A 166 -10.36 -4.24 -7.26
N PHE A 167 -10.74 -3.31 -8.14
CA PHE A 167 -11.68 -2.25 -7.86
C PHE A 167 -12.99 -2.57 -8.58
N ASP A 168 -14.09 -2.58 -7.84
CA ASP A 168 -15.43 -2.47 -8.44
C ASP A 168 -15.89 -1.04 -8.20
N ASP A 169 -16.23 -0.33 -9.28
CA ASP A 169 -16.68 1.07 -9.26
C ASP A 169 -17.90 1.27 -8.34
N ASN A 170 -18.68 0.21 -8.13
CA ASN A 170 -19.85 0.23 -7.25
C ASN A 170 -19.55 -0.24 -5.82
N SER A 171 -18.39 -0.85 -5.57
CA SER A 171 -18.06 -1.39 -4.25
C SER A 171 -17.17 -0.46 -3.43
N CYS A 172 -17.21 -0.63 -2.11
CA CYS A 172 -16.11 -0.17 -1.27
C CYS A 172 -14.84 -0.90 -1.72
N MET A 173 -13.73 -0.17 -1.81
CA MET A 173 -12.44 -0.74 -2.20
C MET A 173 -12.00 -1.69 -1.08
N LEU A 174 -11.74 -2.95 -1.42
CA LEU A 174 -11.25 -3.96 -0.48
C LEU A 174 -9.73 -4.02 -0.60
N CYS A 175 -9.00 -3.52 0.39
CA CYS A 175 -7.55 -3.45 0.44
C CYS A 175 -6.89 -4.69 1.07
N HIS A 176 -7.68 -5.73 1.35
CA HIS A 176 -7.16 -6.93 1.98
C HIS A 176 -6.18 -7.66 1.06
N THR A 177 -5.14 -8.28 1.61
CA THR A 177 -4.16 -9.02 0.79
C THR A 177 -4.76 -10.17 -0.01
N SER A 178 -5.89 -10.72 0.44
CA SER A 178 -6.66 -11.72 -0.32
C SER A 178 -7.34 -11.22 -1.59
N CYS A 179 -7.43 -9.90 -1.73
CA CYS A 179 -7.92 -9.26 -2.93
C CYS A 179 -6.79 -8.99 -3.94
N ARG A 180 -5.52 -9.29 -3.61
CA ARG A 180 -4.41 -9.18 -4.56
C ARG A 180 -4.61 -10.12 -5.74
N ARG A 181 -4.28 -9.64 -6.93
CA ARG A 181 -4.29 -10.38 -8.18
C ARG A 181 -2.95 -10.21 -8.84
N PHE A 182 -2.17 -11.28 -8.85
CA PHE A 182 -0.81 -11.27 -9.38
C PHE A 182 -0.81 -11.44 -10.90
N PHE A 183 0.09 -10.74 -11.56
CA PHE A 183 0.29 -10.86 -13.00
C PHE A 183 1.37 -11.92 -13.28
N PRO A 184 1.02 -13.10 -13.84
CA PRO A 184 2.01 -14.10 -14.20
C PRO A 184 2.78 -13.63 -15.44
N LEU A 185 4.00 -13.15 -15.23
CA LEU A 185 4.86 -12.59 -16.27
C LEU A 185 6.08 -13.49 -16.45
N LYS A 186 6.27 -14.02 -17.67
CA LYS A 186 7.52 -14.68 -18.05
C LYS A 186 8.59 -13.64 -18.32
N ARG A 187 9.85 -14.07 -18.35
CA ARG A 187 10.96 -13.21 -18.76
C ARG A 187 10.67 -12.55 -20.11
N GLY A 188 10.69 -11.22 -20.12
CA GLY A 188 10.42 -10.39 -21.29
C GLY A 188 8.96 -9.96 -21.46
N ASP A 189 8.03 -10.56 -20.71
CA ASP A 189 6.64 -10.09 -20.66
C ASP A 189 6.56 -8.77 -19.88
N ALA A 190 5.56 -7.96 -20.20
CA ALA A 190 5.26 -6.72 -19.49
C ALA A 190 3.78 -6.61 -19.15
N VAL A 191 3.51 -5.77 -18.17
CA VAL A 191 2.19 -5.24 -17.87
C VAL A 191 2.26 -3.71 -17.84
N MET A 192 1.29 -3.06 -18.47
CA MET A 192 1.09 -1.62 -18.39
C MET A 192 -0.16 -1.33 -17.57
N HIS A 193 -0.13 -0.28 -16.76
CA HIS A 193 -1.31 0.22 -16.07
C HIS A 193 -1.33 1.75 -15.99
N ASP A 194 -2.52 2.34 -15.82
CA ASP A 194 -2.67 3.77 -15.62
C ASP A 194 -2.47 4.17 -14.15
N TRP A 195 -2.49 5.47 -13.90
CA TRP A 195 -2.42 6.08 -12.56
C TRP A 195 -3.57 5.69 -11.62
N LYS A 196 -4.70 5.19 -12.15
CA LYS A 196 -5.88 4.77 -11.35
C LYS A 196 -5.71 3.37 -10.78
N THR A 197 -4.73 2.62 -11.27
CA THR A 197 -4.53 1.24 -10.88
C THR A 197 -3.71 1.17 -9.60
N ILE A 198 -4.35 0.74 -8.52
CA ILE A 198 -3.63 0.35 -7.32
C ILE A 198 -2.82 -0.90 -7.59
N HIS A 199 -1.54 -0.84 -7.25
CA HIS A 199 -0.62 -1.95 -7.46
C HIS A 199 0.45 -2.00 -6.37
N GLY A 200 1.14 -3.12 -6.31
CA GLY A 200 2.31 -3.30 -5.44
C GLY A 200 3.14 -4.46 -5.96
N VAL A 201 4.19 -4.79 -5.23
CA VAL A 201 5.06 -5.92 -5.55
C VAL A 201 5.19 -6.80 -4.32
N ASP A 202 5.18 -8.11 -4.53
CA ASP A 202 5.50 -9.09 -3.48
C ASP A 202 6.45 -10.14 -4.06
N VAL A 203 7.32 -10.68 -3.21
CA VAL A 203 8.37 -11.65 -3.58
C VAL A 203 8.62 -12.56 -2.39
N GLU A 204 8.55 -13.85 -2.62
CA GLU A 204 8.73 -14.87 -1.59
C GLU A 204 10.15 -14.87 -0.99
N PRO A 205 10.33 -15.35 0.24
CA PRO A 205 11.56 -15.21 1.00
C PRO A 205 12.89 -15.65 0.36
N ASP A 206 12.82 -16.59 -0.58
CA ASP A 206 13.93 -17.28 -1.22
C ASP A 206 14.08 -16.93 -2.71
N LYS A 207 13.34 -15.93 -3.18
CA LYS A 207 13.32 -15.53 -4.59
C LYS A 207 14.00 -14.19 -4.79
N ASP A 208 14.77 -14.11 -5.88
CA ASP A 208 15.36 -12.87 -6.37
C ASP A 208 14.64 -12.42 -7.63
N ARG A 209 14.09 -11.20 -7.61
CA ARG A 209 13.33 -10.64 -8.72
C ARG A 209 13.99 -9.37 -9.24
N ALA A 210 13.98 -9.20 -10.56
CA ALA A 210 14.38 -8.00 -11.26
C ALA A 210 13.32 -7.59 -12.29
N SER A 211 13.05 -6.29 -12.36
CA SER A 211 12.14 -5.71 -13.35
C SER A 211 12.71 -4.45 -13.97
N LEU A 212 12.37 -4.21 -15.23
CA LEU A 212 12.47 -2.90 -15.87
C LEU A 212 11.15 -2.16 -15.63
N VAL A 213 11.22 -0.95 -15.11
CA VAL A 213 10.07 -0.05 -14.92
C VAL A 213 10.24 1.14 -15.85
N VAL A 214 9.15 1.49 -16.53
CA VAL A 214 9.07 2.64 -17.44
C VAL A 214 7.89 3.49 -17.02
N TRP A 215 8.16 4.74 -16.66
CA TRP A 215 7.15 5.74 -16.36
C TRP A 215 6.94 6.65 -17.56
N PHE A 216 5.66 6.96 -17.80
CA PHE A 216 5.23 7.83 -18.88
C PHE A 216 4.49 9.03 -18.27
N SER A 217 4.83 10.24 -18.72
CA SER A 217 4.19 11.48 -18.27
C SER A 217 3.73 12.31 -19.47
N VAL A 218 3.01 13.41 -19.21
CA VAL A 218 2.61 14.36 -20.26
C VAL A 218 3.70 15.41 -20.48
N GLU A 219 4.09 15.62 -21.74
CA GLU A 219 5.08 16.60 -22.15
C GLU A 219 4.74 18.01 -21.64
N GLY A 220 5.74 18.68 -21.06
CA GLY A 220 5.62 20.05 -20.56
C GLY A 220 5.06 20.18 -19.15
N GLU A 221 4.60 19.08 -18.53
CA GLU A 221 4.28 19.10 -17.10
C GLU A 221 5.56 19.09 -16.28
N GLN A 222 5.63 20.00 -15.30
CA GLN A 222 6.78 20.08 -14.42
C GLN A 222 6.78 18.89 -13.46
N ARG A 223 7.95 18.27 -13.30
CA ARG A 223 8.14 17.23 -12.30
C ARG A 223 7.77 17.80 -10.93
N ARG A 224 6.93 17.06 -10.19
CA ARG A 224 6.40 17.47 -8.87
C ARG A 224 5.36 18.59 -8.91
N ALA A 225 4.79 18.96 -10.05
CA ALA A 225 3.48 19.62 -10.06
C ALA A 225 2.38 18.57 -9.90
N VAL A 226 1.22 18.92 -9.35
CA VAL A 226 0.05 18.02 -9.38
C VAL A 226 -0.36 17.76 -10.83
N PRO A 227 -0.31 16.50 -11.30
CA PRO A 227 -0.51 16.26 -12.72
C PRO A 227 -1.92 16.57 -13.22
N SER A 228 -2.01 17.21 -14.39
CA SER A 228 -3.29 17.68 -14.93
C SER A 228 -4.18 16.55 -15.44
N TRP A 229 -3.58 15.41 -15.78
CA TRP A 229 -4.28 14.21 -16.27
C TRP A 229 -5.04 13.46 -15.18
N ILE A 230 -4.81 13.77 -13.90
CA ILE A 230 -5.55 13.16 -12.81
C ILE A 230 -6.94 13.80 -12.78
N SER A 231 -7.96 13.04 -13.16
CA SER A 231 -9.36 13.46 -13.06
C SER A 231 -9.81 13.42 -11.61
N SER A 232 -10.67 14.34 -11.16
CA SER A 232 -11.27 14.29 -9.82
C SER A 232 -12.21 13.09 -9.62
N GLY A 233 -12.47 12.74 -8.37
CA GLY A 233 -13.31 11.61 -7.97
C GLY A 233 -12.65 10.75 -6.88
N LYS A 234 -13.22 9.57 -6.58
CA LYS A 234 -12.79 8.73 -5.44
C LYS A 234 -11.30 8.39 -5.44
N ILE A 235 -10.76 7.91 -6.56
CA ILE A 235 -9.32 7.62 -6.71
C ILE A 235 -8.59 8.92 -7.04
N GLY A 236 -9.13 9.68 -7.98
CA GLY A 236 -8.60 10.97 -8.43
C GLY A 236 -8.16 11.92 -7.33
N ASP A 237 -9.07 12.24 -6.41
CA ASP A 237 -8.82 13.19 -5.34
C ASP A 237 -7.74 12.65 -4.39
N PHE A 238 -7.76 11.36 -4.06
CA PHE A 238 -6.69 10.77 -3.25
C PHE A 238 -5.32 10.85 -3.92
N VAL A 239 -5.22 10.49 -5.21
CA VAL A 239 -3.96 10.54 -5.96
C VAL A 239 -3.47 11.98 -6.11
N LYS A 240 -4.36 12.95 -6.34
CA LYS A 240 -4.01 14.39 -6.31
C LYS A 240 -3.51 14.83 -4.94
N GLY A 241 -4.13 14.35 -3.86
CA GLY A 241 -3.71 14.66 -2.49
C GLY A 241 -2.27 14.21 -2.25
N ILE A 242 -1.92 12.97 -2.64
CA ILE A 242 -0.54 12.47 -2.55
C ILE A 242 0.40 13.31 -3.42
N ALA A 243 0.03 13.57 -4.68
CA ALA A 243 0.85 14.38 -5.58
C ALA A 243 1.10 15.78 -5.02
N SER A 244 0.09 16.38 -4.38
CA SER A 244 0.16 17.73 -3.79
C SER A 244 1.05 17.74 -2.54
N GLU A 245 0.97 16.73 -1.65
CA GLU A 245 1.89 16.59 -0.52
C GLU A 245 3.36 16.41 -0.95
N ASN A 246 3.59 15.80 -2.11
CA ASN A 246 4.92 15.59 -2.68
C ASN A 246 5.34 16.70 -3.66
N SER A 247 4.49 17.71 -3.87
CA SER A 247 4.81 18.85 -4.72
C SER A 247 5.80 19.77 -4.02
N LEU A 248 6.78 20.28 -4.78
CA LEU A 248 7.67 21.34 -4.30
C LEU A 248 7.21 22.73 -4.71
N LEU A 249 6.10 22.84 -5.46
CA LEU A 249 5.62 24.10 -5.98
C LEU A 249 4.60 24.67 -5.01
N ASP A 250 5.00 25.72 -4.29
CA ASP A 250 4.07 26.57 -3.54
C ASP A 250 3.13 27.25 -4.55
N GLY A 251 1.87 26.82 -4.62
CA GLY A 251 0.91 27.46 -5.52
C GLY A 251 -0.35 26.67 -5.86
N ASP A 252 -0.48 25.41 -5.44
CA ASP A 252 -1.73 24.69 -5.67
C ASP A 252 -2.88 25.33 -4.90
N GLU A 253 -3.94 25.69 -5.64
CA GLU A 253 -5.13 26.36 -5.11
C GLU A 253 -5.93 25.46 -4.15
N ILE A 254 -5.69 24.14 -4.20
CA ILE A 254 -6.42 23.13 -3.42
C ILE A 254 -5.48 22.45 -2.43
N HIS A 255 -5.80 22.54 -1.14
CA HIS A 255 -5.04 21.91 -0.08
C HIS A 255 -5.20 20.38 -0.11
N PRO A 256 -4.12 19.57 0.08
CA PRO A 256 -4.20 18.10 0.02
C PRO A 256 -5.23 17.50 0.99
N HIS A 257 -5.41 18.10 2.17
CA HIS A 257 -6.41 17.66 3.14
C HIS A 257 -7.85 17.72 2.60
N ASP A 258 -8.20 18.71 1.77
CA ASP A 258 -9.54 18.81 1.18
C ASP A 258 -9.78 17.67 0.18
N LEU A 259 -8.73 17.28 -0.54
CA LEU A 259 -8.75 16.14 -1.45
C LEU A 259 -8.90 14.80 -0.71
N TYR A 260 -8.23 14.64 0.44
CA TYR A 260 -8.41 13.47 1.30
C TYR A 260 -9.81 13.38 1.89
N LEU A 261 -10.38 14.49 2.35
CA LEU A 261 -11.76 14.54 2.83
C LEU A 261 -12.76 14.17 1.71
N SER A 262 -12.59 14.73 0.51
CA SER A 262 -13.43 14.41 -0.66
C SER A 262 -13.35 12.92 -1.02
N SER A 263 -12.14 12.36 -1.08
CA SER A 263 -11.93 10.95 -1.39
C SER A 263 -12.47 10.01 -0.30
N ALA A 264 -12.28 10.36 0.97
CA ALA A 264 -12.82 9.61 2.11
C ALA A 264 -14.36 9.62 2.13
N ALA A 265 -14.99 10.72 1.71
CA ALA A 265 -16.44 10.81 1.51
C ALA A 265 -16.99 9.82 0.49
N LEU A 266 -16.16 9.42 -0.47
CA LEU A 266 -16.49 8.39 -1.47
C LEU A 266 -16.08 6.98 -1.00
N GLY A 267 -15.66 6.82 0.26
CA GLY A 267 -15.31 5.54 0.87
C GLY A 267 -13.98 4.95 0.39
N ASN A 268 -13.02 5.80 -0.03
CA ASN A 268 -11.66 5.38 -0.31
C ASN A 268 -10.93 5.01 1.00
N ALA A 269 -10.51 3.75 1.14
CA ALA A 269 -9.86 3.24 2.35
C ALA A 269 -8.49 3.89 2.62
N PHE A 270 -7.72 4.25 1.60
CA PHE A 270 -6.43 4.93 1.81
C PHE A 270 -6.63 6.37 2.29
N ALA A 271 -7.61 7.08 1.72
CA ALA A 271 -7.96 8.42 2.19
C ALA A 271 -8.49 8.41 3.63
N LEU A 272 -9.31 7.42 3.99
CA LEU A 272 -9.77 7.20 5.36
C LEU A 272 -8.60 6.91 6.32
N ASN A 273 -7.64 6.08 5.89
CA ASN A 273 -6.45 5.78 6.68
C ASN A 273 -5.58 7.04 6.90
N ARG A 274 -5.32 7.81 5.83
CA ARG A 274 -4.55 9.06 5.91
C ARG A 274 -5.27 10.10 6.76
N LEU A 275 -6.59 10.21 6.63
CA LEU A 275 -7.42 11.09 7.46
C LEU A 275 -7.32 10.74 8.95
N GLY A 276 -7.29 9.44 9.28
CA GLY A 276 -7.09 8.99 10.66
C GLY A 276 -5.76 9.48 11.24
N GLY A 277 -4.65 9.32 10.50
CA GLY A 277 -3.35 9.84 10.92
C GLY A 277 -3.34 11.37 11.07
N LEU A 278 -3.93 12.11 10.13
CA LEU A 278 -4.04 13.58 10.23
C LEU A 278 -4.87 14.05 11.43
N LEU A 279 -5.87 13.27 11.86
CA LEU A 279 -6.66 13.57 13.05
C LEU A 279 -5.88 13.26 14.33
N GLU A 280 -5.18 12.14 14.38
CA GLU A 280 -4.31 11.76 15.51
C GLU A 280 -3.18 12.79 15.72
N GLU A 281 -2.52 13.21 14.64
CA GLU A 281 -1.40 14.16 14.66
C GLU A 281 -1.85 15.62 14.83
N GLU A 282 -3.16 15.88 14.96
CA GLU A 282 -3.76 17.23 14.92
C GLU A 282 -3.35 18.05 13.68
N GLY A 283 -3.06 17.37 12.57
CA GLY A 283 -2.61 17.97 11.30
C GLY A 283 -3.71 18.69 10.52
N LEU A 284 -4.99 18.48 10.85
CA LEU A 284 -6.11 19.18 10.22
C LEU A 284 -6.34 20.56 10.85
N SER A 285 -6.67 21.55 10.01
CA SER A 285 -7.17 22.84 10.52
C SER A 285 -8.54 22.67 11.21
N PRO A 286 -8.92 23.55 12.15
CA PRO A 286 -10.19 23.44 12.88
C PRO A 286 -11.41 23.31 11.97
N GLU A 287 -11.44 24.01 10.83
CA GLU A 287 -12.51 23.94 9.85
C GLU A 287 -12.60 22.55 9.21
N ARG A 288 -11.45 21.94 8.91
CA ARG A 288 -11.37 20.60 8.31
C ARG A 288 -11.70 19.50 9.30
N VAL A 289 -11.43 19.71 10.60
CA VAL A 289 -11.91 18.81 11.67
C VAL A 289 -13.43 18.79 11.70
N VAL A 290 -14.11 19.94 11.51
CA VAL A 290 -15.59 19.98 11.43
C VAL A 290 -16.08 19.18 10.23
N VAL A 291 -15.46 19.35 9.06
CA VAL A 291 -15.83 18.58 7.85
C VAL A 291 -15.59 17.07 8.07
N ALA A 292 -14.44 16.69 8.63
CA ALA A 292 -14.13 15.30 8.96
C ALA A 292 -15.15 14.69 9.93
N ARG A 293 -15.54 15.43 10.96
CA ARG A 293 -16.57 15.03 11.92
C ARG A 293 -17.90 14.78 11.24
N ASP A 294 -18.39 15.72 10.43
CA ASP A 294 -19.68 15.59 9.75
C ASP A 294 -19.69 14.43 8.74
N LEU A 295 -18.58 14.27 8.02
CA LEU A 295 -18.34 13.11 7.16
C LEU A 295 -18.44 11.80 7.95
N LEU A 296 -17.69 11.67 9.04
CA LEU A 296 -17.60 10.44 9.80
C LEU A 296 -18.91 10.15 10.56
N LYS A 297 -19.70 11.15 10.97
CA LYS A 297 -21.03 10.97 11.58
C LYS A 297 -21.96 10.11 10.73
N GLY A 298 -21.92 10.26 9.40
CA GLY A 298 -22.73 9.48 8.46
C GLY A 298 -22.26 8.04 8.25
N MET A 299 -21.06 7.68 8.72
CA MET A 299 -20.49 6.35 8.57
C MET A 299 -20.82 5.44 9.75
N ARG A 300 -20.77 4.12 9.51
CA ARG A 300 -20.98 3.09 10.54
C ARG A 300 -20.09 3.38 11.76
N GLY A 301 -20.70 3.48 12.94
CA GLY A 301 -19.98 3.70 14.18
C GLY A 301 -19.07 2.52 14.55
N LEU A 302 -18.12 2.80 15.43
CA LEU A 302 -17.48 1.76 16.24
C LEU A 302 -18.58 1.03 17.05
N PRO A 303 -18.43 -0.28 17.31
CA PRO A 303 -19.20 -0.99 18.32
C PRO A 303 -19.32 -0.17 19.62
N GLY A 304 -20.54 -0.08 20.17
CA GLY A 304 -20.93 1.01 21.09
C GLY A 304 -20.18 1.14 22.42
N HIS A 305 -19.31 0.20 22.78
CA HIS A 305 -18.46 0.26 23.98
C HIS A 305 -17.04 0.80 23.71
N TRP A 306 -16.68 1.02 22.43
CA TRP A 306 -15.34 1.47 22.01
C TRP A 306 -15.27 2.95 21.66
N ALA A 307 -16.43 3.61 21.53
CA ALA A 307 -16.45 5.07 21.56
C ALA A 307 -16.13 5.53 22.98
N LEU A 308 -15.17 6.44 23.16
CA LEU A 308 -14.96 7.06 24.47
C LEU A 308 -16.24 7.85 24.81
N GLU A 309 -16.95 7.40 25.85
CA GLU A 309 -18.19 8.05 26.29
C GLU A 309 -17.92 9.52 26.63
N GLY A 310 -18.75 10.43 26.11
CA GLY A 310 -18.66 11.86 26.41
C GLY A 310 -17.60 12.66 25.62
N ALA A 311 -16.82 12.03 24.74
CA ALA A 311 -15.79 12.70 23.95
C ALA A 311 -15.97 12.50 22.43
N GLU A 312 -17.20 12.32 21.92
CA GLU A 312 -17.48 11.99 20.51
C GLU A 312 -16.83 12.95 19.48
N ASP A 313 -16.48 14.17 19.92
CA ASP A 313 -15.91 15.21 19.07
C ASP A 313 -14.39 15.43 19.22
N CYS A 314 -13.68 14.64 20.04
CA CYS A 314 -12.21 14.73 20.14
C CYS A 314 -11.52 14.10 18.92
N SER A 315 -10.36 14.64 18.55
CA SER A 315 -9.61 14.22 17.36
C SER A 315 -9.26 12.73 17.37
N THR A 316 -8.89 12.18 18.53
CA THR A 316 -8.60 10.74 18.72
C THR A 316 -9.79 9.84 18.38
N ASN A 317 -11.00 10.19 18.84
CA ASN A 317 -12.20 9.41 18.51
C ASN A 317 -12.54 9.49 17.02
N LEU A 318 -12.34 10.66 16.40
CA LEU A 318 -12.50 10.81 14.96
C LEU A 318 -11.46 9.97 14.20
N ALA A 319 -10.21 9.92 14.67
CA ALA A 319 -9.14 9.10 14.11
C ALA A 319 -9.50 7.61 14.15
N ARG A 320 -9.90 7.09 15.32
CA ARG A 320 -10.38 5.70 15.48
C ARG A 320 -11.52 5.38 14.54
N LYS A 321 -12.47 6.30 14.37
CA LYS A 321 -13.61 6.11 13.47
C LYS A 321 -13.16 6.06 12.00
N ALA A 322 -12.23 6.90 11.59
CA ALA A 322 -11.64 6.87 10.25
C ALA A 322 -10.87 5.57 9.99
N TRP A 323 -9.99 5.15 10.92
CA TRP A 323 -9.27 3.89 10.80
C TRP A 323 -10.19 2.69 10.82
N TYR A 324 -11.22 2.66 11.67
CA TYR A 324 -12.20 1.58 11.67
C TYR A 324 -12.89 1.44 10.31
N GLN A 325 -13.25 2.57 9.68
CA GLN A 325 -13.81 2.57 8.34
C GLN A 325 -12.82 2.04 7.29
N ALA A 326 -11.54 2.39 7.37
CA ALA A 326 -10.52 1.80 6.50
C ALA A 326 -10.25 0.30 6.81
N ALA A 327 -10.30 -0.10 8.08
CA ALA A 327 -10.03 -1.45 8.56
C ALA A 327 -11.09 -2.45 8.11
N ILE A 328 -12.39 -2.10 8.19
CA ILE A 328 -13.47 -2.95 7.66
C ILE A 328 -13.42 -3.09 6.12
N ARG A 329 -12.62 -2.25 5.46
CA ARG A 329 -12.29 -2.32 4.03
C ARG A 329 -10.98 -3.08 3.79
N GLY A 330 -10.40 -3.71 4.81
CA GLY A 330 -9.21 -4.54 4.71
C GLY A 330 -7.88 -3.78 4.70
N MET A 331 -7.83 -2.50 5.07
CA MET A 331 -6.55 -1.77 5.12
C MET A 331 -5.71 -2.21 6.34
N ALA A 332 -4.59 -2.90 6.09
CA ALA A 332 -3.71 -3.41 7.14
C ALA A 332 -3.16 -2.32 8.08
N MET A 333 -2.72 -1.17 7.53
CA MET A 333 -2.22 -0.06 8.36
C MET A 333 -3.30 0.55 9.25
N ALA A 334 -4.55 0.59 8.79
CA ALA A 334 -5.66 1.09 9.60
C ALA A 334 -6.03 0.10 10.72
N LEU A 335 -5.93 -1.20 10.44
CA LEU A 335 -6.06 -2.23 11.47
C LEU A 335 -4.97 -2.08 12.53
N LEU A 336 -3.72 -1.87 12.12
CA LEU A 336 -2.61 -1.66 13.04
C LEU A 336 -2.82 -0.40 13.89
N ALA A 337 -3.04 0.76 13.28
CA ALA A 337 -3.21 2.03 13.99
C ALA A 337 -4.38 1.97 14.99
N LEU A 338 -5.53 1.43 14.57
CA LEU A 338 -6.67 1.24 15.45
C LEU A 338 -6.37 0.26 16.60
N GLY A 339 -5.65 -0.81 16.33
CA GLY A 339 -5.29 -1.81 17.32
C GLY A 339 -4.30 -1.26 18.35
N ASP A 340 -3.26 -0.56 17.93
CA ASP A 340 -2.25 0.04 18.80
C ASP A 340 -2.88 1.09 19.73
N ASP A 341 -3.71 1.98 19.19
CA ASP A 341 -4.40 3.03 19.95
C ASP A 341 -5.38 2.44 20.99
N VAL A 342 -6.20 1.44 20.60
CA VAL A 342 -7.09 0.75 21.55
C VAL A 342 -6.31 -0.06 22.59
N MET A 343 -5.19 -0.69 22.21
CA MET A 343 -4.33 -1.40 23.17
C MET A 343 -3.72 -0.44 24.18
N GLY A 344 -3.30 0.75 23.73
CA GLY A 344 -2.80 1.83 24.59
C GLY A 344 -3.81 2.17 25.68
N ASP A 345 -5.05 2.49 25.33
CA ASP A 345 -6.09 2.77 26.34
C ASP A 345 -6.33 1.60 27.30
N ALA A 346 -6.30 0.37 26.79
CA ALA A 346 -6.55 -0.82 27.60
C ALA A 346 -5.46 -1.09 28.63
N LEU A 347 -4.21 -0.67 28.35
CA LEU A 347 -3.06 -0.85 29.24
C LEU A 347 -2.82 0.35 30.15
N TRP A 348 -3.04 1.57 29.68
CA TRP A 348 -2.70 2.80 30.42
C TRP A 348 -3.90 3.44 31.13
N GLY A 349 -5.13 2.98 30.87
CA GLY A 349 -6.33 3.43 31.58
C GLY A 349 -6.40 3.03 33.06
N GLU A 350 -5.37 2.37 33.60
CA GLU A 350 -5.28 1.92 34.99
C GLU A 350 -5.04 3.04 36.00
N GLU A 351 -4.39 4.14 35.60
CA GLU A 351 -3.94 5.16 36.55
C GLU A 351 -5.02 6.19 36.93
N GLN A 352 -6.13 6.28 36.19
CA GLN A 352 -7.09 7.39 36.36
C GLN A 352 -8.38 7.04 37.11
N GLU A 353 -8.75 5.77 37.25
CA GLU A 353 -9.98 5.38 37.94
C GLU A 353 -9.69 4.47 39.14
N GLU A 354 -9.46 5.08 40.31
CA GLU A 354 -9.31 4.39 41.62
C GLU A 354 -10.59 3.66 42.09
N GLY A 355 -11.57 3.39 41.22
CA GLY A 355 -12.84 2.79 41.61
C GLY A 355 -13.33 1.75 40.62
N ASN A 356 -13.32 0.47 40.99
CA ASN A 356 -14.00 -0.66 40.33
C ASN A 356 -14.19 -0.49 38.80
N GLY A 357 -13.11 -0.08 38.10
CA GLY A 357 -13.13 0.05 36.66
C GLY A 357 -13.59 -1.27 36.05
N ASP A 358 -14.38 -1.18 34.98
CA ASP A 358 -14.95 -2.35 34.31
C ASP A 358 -13.82 -3.19 33.67
N GLU A 359 -13.26 -4.10 34.46
CA GLU A 359 -12.24 -5.06 34.03
C GLU A 359 -12.70 -5.85 32.80
N GLY A 360 -14.01 -6.09 32.67
CA GLY A 360 -14.62 -6.70 31.50
C GLY A 360 -14.40 -5.85 30.25
N ARG A 361 -14.65 -4.55 30.33
CA ARG A 361 -14.41 -3.60 29.23
C ARG A 361 -12.94 -3.56 28.81
N ARG A 362 -12.00 -3.55 29.76
CA ARG A 362 -10.56 -3.56 29.44
C ARG A 362 -10.17 -4.84 28.71
N GLN A 363 -10.66 -5.98 29.19
CA GLN A 363 -10.41 -7.26 28.54
C GLN A 363 -10.97 -7.29 27.11
N ASP A 364 -12.18 -6.74 26.89
CA ASP A 364 -12.78 -6.64 25.56
C ASP A 364 -11.95 -5.75 24.62
N MET A 365 -11.40 -4.64 25.12
CA MET A 365 -10.50 -3.76 24.35
C MET A 365 -9.21 -4.47 23.96
N LYS A 366 -8.56 -5.18 24.90
CA LYS A 366 -7.36 -6.00 24.60
C LYS A 366 -7.65 -7.05 23.53
N ILE A 367 -8.78 -7.74 23.63
CA ILE A 367 -9.21 -8.74 22.66
C ILE A 367 -9.42 -8.11 21.28
N PHE A 368 -10.06 -6.94 21.22
CA PHE A 368 -10.27 -6.24 19.96
C PHE A 368 -8.95 -5.78 19.32
N ALA A 369 -8.10 -5.11 20.10
CA ALA A 369 -6.80 -4.67 19.64
C ALA A 369 -5.93 -5.82 19.13
N ALA A 370 -5.88 -6.94 19.88
CA ALA A 370 -5.18 -8.14 19.48
C ALA A 370 -5.71 -8.74 18.16
N LYS A 371 -7.03 -8.67 17.91
CA LYS A 371 -7.60 -9.07 16.61
C LYS A 371 -7.11 -8.14 15.51
N CYS A 372 -7.24 -6.83 15.68
CA CYS A 372 -6.82 -5.84 14.69
C CYS A 372 -5.35 -6.00 14.31
N ILE A 373 -4.46 -6.07 15.30
CA ILE A 373 -3.02 -6.26 15.11
C ILE A 373 -2.73 -7.62 14.48
N GLY A 374 -3.36 -8.69 14.97
CA GLY A 374 -3.20 -10.03 14.39
C GLY A 374 -3.62 -10.09 12.91
N LEU A 375 -4.72 -9.42 12.54
CA LEU A 375 -5.18 -9.34 11.16
C LEU A 375 -4.25 -8.50 10.27
N ALA A 376 -3.68 -7.41 10.80
CA ALA A 376 -2.64 -6.66 10.10
C ALA A 376 -1.41 -7.55 9.85
N ALA A 377 -0.99 -8.33 10.85
CA ALA A 377 0.11 -9.28 10.75
C ALA A 377 -0.17 -10.40 9.73
N GLN A 378 -1.39 -10.95 9.70
CA GLN A 378 -1.83 -11.93 8.70
C GLN A 378 -1.76 -11.39 7.27
N GLN A 379 -1.95 -10.09 7.12
CA GLN A 379 -1.80 -9.38 5.85
C GLN A 379 -0.34 -9.06 5.49
N GLY A 380 0.63 -9.55 6.26
CA GLY A 380 2.05 -9.34 6.00
C GLY A 380 2.55 -7.95 6.35
N CYS A 381 1.81 -7.16 7.14
CA CYS A 381 2.31 -5.91 7.71
C CYS A 381 3.36 -6.22 8.78
N GLN A 382 4.60 -5.78 8.54
CA GLN A 382 5.75 -6.08 9.39
C GLN A 382 5.61 -5.45 10.78
N GLU A 383 5.14 -4.21 10.83
CA GLU A 383 4.85 -3.47 12.05
C GLU A 383 3.72 -4.14 12.85
N GLY A 384 2.75 -4.74 12.17
CA GLY A 384 1.71 -5.55 12.80
C GLY A 384 2.24 -6.83 13.45
N ILE A 385 3.25 -7.47 12.85
CA ILE A 385 3.93 -8.64 13.45
C ILE A 385 4.67 -8.22 14.70
N GLU A 386 5.43 -7.13 14.63
CA GLU A 386 6.16 -6.59 15.78
C GLU A 386 5.20 -6.16 16.90
N ALA A 387 4.08 -5.52 16.56
CA ALA A 387 3.03 -5.18 17.53
C ALA A 387 2.42 -6.43 18.18
N ALA A 388 2.20 -7.48 17.40
CA ALA A 388 1.70 -8.76 17.91
C ALA A 388 2.69 -9.40 18.90
N GLU A 389 3.99 -9.37 18.61
CA GLU A 389 5.04 -9.84 19.52
C GLU A 389 5.10 -9.01 20.80
N ARG A 390 4.93 -7.68 20.72
CA ARG A 390 4.83 -6.81 21.91
C ARG A 390 3.64 -7.18 22.80
N ILE A 391 2.49 -7.51 22.23
CA ILE A 391 1.32 -7.98 23.01
C ILE A 391 1.66 -9.27 23.76
N LEU A 392 2.31 -10.23 23.10
CA LEU A 392 2.70 -11.49 23.74
C LEU A 392 3.67 -11.26 24.90
N GLU A 393 4.61 -10.33 24.76
CA GLU A 393 5.56 -10.01 25.83
C GLU A 393 4.90 -9.27 27.00
N ALA A 394 4.00 -8.33 26.71
CA ALA A 394 3.25 -7.60 27.73
C ALA A 394 2.34 -8.55 28.55
N GLU A 395 1.58 -9.42 27.89
CA GLU A 395 0.71 -10.40 28.56
C GLU A 395 1.52 -11.42 29.38
N ARG A 396 2.70 -11.84 28.89
CA ARG A 396 3.60 -12.73 29.63
C ARG A 396 4.13 -12.07 30.89
N SER A 397 4.41 -10.77 30.84
CA SER A 397 4.93 -10.01 31.98
C SER A 397 3.86 -9.74 33.04
N ALA A 398 2.60 -9.63 32.64
CA ALA A 398 1.48 -9.28 33.52
C ALA A 398 0.81 -10.50 34.20
N ALA A 399 1.01 -11.71 33.68
CA ALA A 399 0.27 -12.91 34.11
C ALA A 399 1.19 -14.08 34.50
N SER A 400 0.70 -14.96 35.38
CA SER A 400 1.33 -16.28 35.56
C SER A 400 1.28 -17.07 34.25
N GLU A 401 2.19 -18.03 34.06
CA GLU A 401 2.27 -18.85 32.83
C GLU A 401 0.92 -19.51 32.47
N GLU A 402 0.18 -20.03 33.46
CA GLU A 402 -1.14 -20.63 33.24
C GLU A 402 -2.19 -19.61 32.75
N LEU A 403 -2.14 -18.38 33.26
CA LEU A 403 -3.07 -17.31 32.87
C LEU A 403 -2.69 -16.73 31.50
N PHE A 404 -1.40 -16.63 31.21
CA PHE A 404 -0.89 -16.21 29.91
C PHE A 404 -1.39 -17.13 28.78
N ASP A 405 -1.28 -18.44 28.96
CA ASP A 405 -1.74 -19.40 27.94
C ASP A 405 -3.26 -19.44 27.79
N LYS A 406 -4.01 -18.95 28.78
CA LYS A 406 -5.47 -18.82 28.73
C LYS A 406 -5.93 -17.43 28.28
N SER A 407 -5.02 -16.48 28.04
CA SER A 407 -5.37 -15.13 27.60
C SER A 407 -5.95 -15.19 26.18
N PRO A 408 -7.19 -14.72 25.95
CA PRO A 408 -7.78 -14.73 24.61
C PRO A 408 -6.99 -13.88 23.60
N ALA A 409 -6.36 -12.80 24.06
CA ALA A 409 -5.51 -11.95 23.21
C ALA A 409 -4.28 -12.73 22.71
N VAL A 410 -3.66 -13.52 23.59
CA VAL A 410 -2.53 -14.40 23.26
C VAL A 410 -2.94 -15.48 22.27
N GLU A 411 -4.10 -16.12 22.47
CA GLU A 411 -4.62 -17.13 21.54
C GLU A 411 -4.84 -16.55 20.13
N ILE A 412 -5.48 -15.38 20.04
CA ILE A 412 -5.74 -14.67 18.78
C ILE A 412 -4.43 -14.34 18.06
N VAL A 413 -3.47 -13.73 18.76
CA VAL A 413 -2.18 -13.36 18.17
C VAL A 413 -1.42 -14.58 17.68
N ARG A 414 -1.35 -15.65 18.48
CA ARG A 414 -0.68 -16.90 18.10
C ARG A 414 -1.31 -17.50 16.84
N GLU A 415 -2.63 -17.51 16.74
CA GLU A 415 -3.31 -18.05 15.58
C GLU A 415 -3.06 -17.22 14.32
N CYS A 416 -3.10 -15.89 14.45
CA CYS A 416 -2.78 -14.98 13.36
C CYS A 416 -1.35 -15.16 12.84
N LEU A 417 -0.37 -15.31 13.74
CA LEU A 417 1.03 -15.53 13.36
C LEU A 417 1.27 -16.91 12.73
N LYS A 418 0.54 -17.96 13.13
CA LYS A 418 0.64 -19.29 12.51
C LYS A 418 0.21 -19.28 11.05
N THR A 419 -0.90 -18.63 10.73
CA THR A 419 -1.47 -18.62 9.36
C THR A 419 -0.55 -17.97 8.31
N ARG A 420 0.50 -17.24 8.71
CA ARG A 420 1.51 -16.71 7.79
C ARG A 420 2.50 -17.77 7.29
N SER A 421 2.72 -18.84 8.06
CA SER A 421 3.72 -19.87 7.73
C SER A 421 3.26 -20.85 6.64
N THR A 422 2.06 -20.66 6.11
CA THR A 422 1.43 -21.38 4.99
C THR A 422 1.15 -20.41 3.86
#